data_AF-A0A7X6A6K3-F1
#
_entry.id   AF-A0A7X6A6K3-F1
#
_cell.length_a   1.000
_cell.length_b   1.000
_cell.length_c   1.000
_cell.angle_alpha   90.00
_cell.angle_beta   90.00
_cell.angle_gamma   90.00
#
_symmetry.space_group_name_H-M   'P 1'
#
loop_
_entity.id
_entity.type
_entity.pdbx_description
1 polymer ?
#
loop_
_entity_poly.entity_id
_entity_poly.type
_entity_poly.pdbx_seq_one_letter_code
_entity_poly.pdbx_strand_id
1 'polypeptide(L)'
;MNDETGLAARDLVKQFRGRKVVDGVSMHISPGEVVGLLGPNGAGKTTSFHLILGQLPPNRGKVLLDGKEITHLPMYLRARQ
;
A
#
# COMPACT_ATOMS: atom_id res chain seq x y z
N MET A 1 16.80 -6.26 2.35
CA MET A 1 15.49 -6.42 3.04
C MET A 1 14.78 -7.51 2.27
N ASN A 2 14.56 -8.69 2.88
CA ASN A 2 13.95 -9.81 2.17
C ASN A 2 12.45 -9.54 2.02
N ASP A 3 12.05 -9.09 0.84
CA ASP A 3 10.65 -8.90 0.46
C ASP A 3 9.93 -10.24 0.15
N GLU A 4 10.51 -11.36 0.57
CA GLU A 4 9.98 -12.72 0.35
C GLU A 4 8.80 -13.04 1.28
N THR A 5 8.71 -12.36 2.45
CA THR A 5 7.67 -12.61 3.45
C THR A 5 7.09 -11.30 3.99
N GLY A 6 5.79 -11.27 4.26
CA GLY A 6 5.08 -10.12 4.78
C GLY A 6 4.48 -9.22 3.70
N LEU A 7 4.04 -8.03 4.10
CA LEU A 7 3.39 -7.07 3.21
C LEU A 7 4.41 -6.04 2.73
N ALA A 8 4.53 -5.86 1.42
CA ALA A 8 5.37 -4.83 0.82
C ALA A 8 4.57 -3.89 -0.06
N ALA A 9 4.71 -2.59 0.17
CA ALA A 9 4.27 -1.54 -0.73
C ALA A 9 5.51 -0.88 -1.36
N ARG A 10 5.56 -0.79 -2.69
CA ARG A 10 6.70 -0.23 -3.42
C ARG A 10 6.25 0.93 -4.30
N ASP A 11 6.82 2.10 -4.06
CA ASP A 11 6.66 3.34 -4.82
C ASP A 11 5.20 3.71 -5.12
N LEU A 12 4.32 3.53 -4.12
CA LEU A 12 2.91 3.82 -4.28
C LEU A 12 2.71 5.30 -4.59
N VAL A 13 2.00 5.57 -5.67
CA VAL A 13 1.56 6.91 -6.06
C VAL A 13 0.06 6.92 -6.25
N LYS A 14 -0.59 7.95 -5.69
CA LYS A 14 -1.99 8.24 -5.95
C LYS A 14 -2.18 9.71 -6.23
N GLN A 15 -2.84 9.98 -7.35
CA GLN A 15 -3.20 11.32 -7.81
C GLN A 15 -4.73 11.47 -7.84
N PHE A 16 -5.19 12.62 -7.39
CA PHE A 16 -6.56 13.07 -7.55
C PHE A 16 -6.54 14.44 -8.23
N ARG A 17 -7.21 14.55 -9.38
CA ARG A 17 -7.30 15.81 -10.16
C ARG A 17 -5.92 16.48 -10.36
N GLY A 18 -4.91 15.69 -10.71
CA GLY A 18 -3.53 16.16 -10.94
C GLY A 18 -2.68 16.38 -9.68
N ARG A 19 -3.25 16.37 -8.48
CA ARG A 19 -2.49 16.48 -7.22
C ARG A 19 -2.10 15.11 -6.70
N LYS A 20 -0.80 14.90 -6.47
CA LYS A 20 -0.31 13.71 -5.76
C LYS A 20 -0.66 13.80 -4.28
N VAL A 21 -1.43 12.83 -3.79
CA VAL A 21 -1.77 12.67 -2.35
C VAL A 21 -0.86 11.62 -1.71
N VAL A 22 -0.42 10.64 -2.48
CA VAL A 22 0.65 9.70 -2.13
C VAL A 22 1.68 9.81 -3.25
N ASP A 23 2.96 9.99 -2.91
CA ASP A 23 4.04 10.18 -3.89
C ASP A 23 5.28 9.34 -3.54
N GLY A 24 5.33 8.11 -4.05
CA GLY A 24 6.50 7.24 -3.92
C GLY A 24 6.63 6.62 -2.53
N VAL A 25 5.51 6.29 -1.88
CA VAL A 25 5.54 5.64 -0.57
C VAL A 25 5.95 4.18 -0.73
N SER A 26 7.04 3.82 -0.05
CA SER A 26 7.56 2.46 0.03
C SER A 26 7.63 2.03 1.50
N MET A 27 7.16 0.83 1.81
CA MET A 27 7.24 0.24 3.15
C MET A 27 7.16 -1.29 3.08
N HIS A 28 7.72 -1.94 4.08
CA HIS A 28 7.63 -3.38 4.31
C HIS A 28 7.17 -3.61 5.75
N ILE A 29 6.28 -4.58 5.93
CA ILE A 29 5.73 -4.98 7.23
C ILE A 29 5.95 -6.48 7.36
N SER A 30 6.68 -6.89 8.40
CA SER A 30 6.96 -8.29 8.66
C SER A 30 5.74 -9.01 9.24
N PRO A 31 5.64 -10.35 9.08
CA PRO A 31 4.59 -11.12 9.75
C PRO A 31 4.57 -10.88 11.26
N GLY A 32 3.40 -10.59 11.82
CA GLY A 32 3.22 -10.29 13.25
C GLY A 32 3.60 -8.87 13.70
N GLU A 33 4.10 -8.04 12.79
CA GLU A 33 4.43 -6.64 13.09
C GLU A 33 3.17 -5.76 13.13
N VAL A 34 3.12 -4.84 14.09
CA VAL A 34 2.07 -3.82 14.19
C VAL A 34 2.67 -2.46 13.88
N VAL A 35 2.17 -1.82 12.81
CA VAL A 35 2.68 -0.53 12.32
C VAL A 35 1.62 0.56 12.47
N GLY A 36 2.01 1.68 13.05
CA GLY A 36 1.20 2.91 13.08
C GLY A 36 1.66 3.89 12.00
N LEU A 37 0.73 4.36 11.17
CA LEU A 37 0.99 5.44 10.20
C LEU A 37 0.51 6.77 10.77
N LEU A 38 1.45 7.63 11.19
CA LEU A 38 1.17 8.94 11.82
C LEU A 38 1.47 10.11 10.88
N GLY A 39 0.86 11.27 11.17
CA GLY A 39 1.03 12.50 10.38
C GLY A 39 -0.20 13.40 10.43
N PRO A 40 -0.11 14.66 9.95
CA PRO A 40 -1.22 15.60 9.97
C PRO A 40 -2.37 15.20 9.03
N ASN A 41 -3.52 15.88 9.16
CA ASN A 41 -4.64 15.70 8.23
C ASN A 41 -4.21 16.06 6.80
N GLY A 42 -4.63 15.26 5.83
CA GLY A 42 -4.25 15.44 4.43
C GLY A 42 -2.88 14.90 4.04
N ALA A 43 -2.07 14.35 4.97
CA ALA A 43 -0.76 13.76 4.66
C ALA A 43 -0.80 12.46 3.83
N GLY A 44 -1.99 11.99 3.41
CA GLY A 44 -2.14 10.79 2.60
C GLY A 44 -2.30 9.48 3.37
N LYS A 45 -2.33 9.48 4.71
CA LYS A 45 -2.39 8.26 5.56
C LYS A 45 -3.49 7.28 5.16
N THR A 46 -4.75 7.72 5.20
CA THR A 46 -5.92 6.92 4.80
C THR A 46 -5.84 6.51 3.33
N THR A 47 -5.26 7.36 2.47
CA THR A 47 -5.07 7.02 1.06
C THR A 47 -4.06 5.88 0.90
N SER A 48 -2.89 5.96 1.54
CA SER A 48 -1.90 4.88 1.54
C SER A 48 -2.50 3.57 2.05
N PHE A 49 -3.27 3.63 3.15
CA PHE A 49 -3.98 2.47 3.69
C PHE A 49 -4.95 1.86 2.66
N HIS A 50 -5.77 2.68 2.01
CA HIS A 50 -6.70 2.20 0.98
C HIS A 50 -6.02 1.62 -0.27
N LEU A 51 -4.83 2.13 -0.64
CA LEU A 51 -4.02 1.56 -1.73
C LEU A 51 -3.52 0.16 -1.36
N ILE A 52 -3.01 0.01 -0.14
CA ILE A 52 -2.48 -1.24 0.39
C ILE A 52 -3.61 -2.29 0.53
N LEU A 53 -4.80 -1.89 0.99
CA LEU A 53 -5.95 -2.78 1.11
C LEU A 53 -6.66 -3.09 -0.23
N GLY A 54 -6.34 -2.36 -1.31
CA GLY A 54 -7.02 -2.55 -2.60
C GLY A 54 -8.41 -1.98 -2.68
N GLN A 55 -8.74 -1.03 -1.82
CA GLN A 55 -9.95 -0.22 -1.92
C GLN A 55 -9.81 0.90 -2.95
N LEU A 56 -8.57 1.36 -3.18
CA LEU A 56 -8.23 2.30 -4.23
C LEU A 56 -7.08 1.73 -5.08
N PRO A 57 -7.16 1.77 -6.42
CA PRO A 57 -6.03 1.40 -7.26
C PRO A 57 -4.97 2.52 -7.22
N PRO A 58 -3.67 2.18 -7.11
CA PRO A 58 -2.59 3.15 -7.28
C PRO A 58 -2.47 3.60 -8.73
N ASN A 59 -1.97 4.81 -8.96
CA ASN A 59 -1.57 5.26 -10.30
C ASN A 59 -0.21 4.68 -10.71
N ARG A 60 0.67 4.42 -9.74
CA ARG A 60 1.99 3.78 -9.92
C ARG A 60 2.37 3.05 -8.63
N GLY A 61 3.28 2.09 -8.76
CA GLY A 61 3.76 1.29 -7.65
C GLY A 61 2.98 -0.02 -7.51
N LYS A 62 3.39 -0.83 -6.55
CA LYS A 62 2.90 -2.20 -6.37
C LYS A 62 2.66 -2.53 -4.91
N VAL A 63 1.74 -3.44 -4.67
CA VAL A 63 1.53 -4.07 -3.35
C VAL A 63 1.78 -5.56 -3.50
N LEU A 64 2.63 -6.11 -2.65
CA LEU A 64 2.97 -7.52 -2.60
C LEU A 64 2.62 -8.08 -1.22
N LEU A 65 2.21 -9.34 -1.20
CA LEU A 65 2.07 -10.13 0.03
C LEU A 65 2.83 -11.42 -0.17
N ASP A 66 3.80 -11.69 0.70
CA ASP A 66 4.70 -12.85 0.61
C ASP A 66 5.34 -12.97 -0.79
N GLY A 67 5.89 -11.86 -1.28
CA GLY A 67 6.51 -11.76 -2.60
C GLY A 67 5.54 -11.79 -3.80
N LYS A 68 4.26 -12.12 -3.59
CA LYS A 68 3.25 -12.18 -4.65
C LYS A 68 2.58 -10.82 -4.86
N GLU A 69 2.59 -10.33 -6.10
CA GLU A 69 1.92 -9.08 -6.43
C GLU A 69 0.37 -9.22 -6.33
N ILE A 70 -0.24 -8.34 -5.54
CA ILE A 70 -1.69 -8.28 -5.31
C ILE A 70 -2.28 -6.91 -5.65
N THR A 71 -1.50 -6.04 -6.32
CA THR A 71 -1.81 -4.62 -6.62
C THR A 71 -3.21 -4.39 -7.20
N HIS A 72 -3.70 -5.31 -8.03
CA HIS A 72 -4.98 -5.18 -8.73
C HIS A 72 -6.10 -6.07 -8.16
N LEU A 73 -5.80 -6.84 -7.12
CA LEU A 73 -6.85 -7.61 -6.44
C LEU A 73 -7.75 -6.65 -5.66
N PRO A 74 -9.09 -6.80 -5.75
CA PRO A 74 -10.01 -6.12 -4.86
C PRO A 74 -9.82 -6.61 -3.41
N MET A 75 -10.17 -5.77 -2.44
CA MET A 75 -9.96 -6.02 -1.01
C MET A 75 -10.42 -7.42 -0.55
N TYR A 76 -11.58 -7.90 -1.00
CA TYR A 76 -12.11 -9.21 -0.58
C TYR A 76 -11.27 -10.41 -1.08
N LEU A 77 -10.53 -10.26 -2.19
CA LEU A 77 -9.61 -11.30 -2.68
C LEU A 77 -8.24 -11.21 -1.99
N ARG A 78 -7.83 -10.03 -1.54
CA ARG A 78 -6.62 -9.85 -0.72
C ARG A 78 -6.77 -10.53 0.64
N ALA A 79 -7.95 -10.44 1.25
CA ALA A 79 -8.26 -11.07 2.53
C ALA A 79 -8.29 -12.62 2.50
N ARG A 80 -8.21 -13.22 1.30
CA ARG A 80 -8.19 -14.68 1.11
C ARG A 80 -6.82 -15.21 0.65
N GLN A 81 -5.82 -14.33 0.58
CA GLN A 81 -4.44 -14.78 0.33
C GLN A 81 -3.90 -15.50 1.56
#